data_AF-A0AAN6UXF2-F1
#
_entry.id   AF-A0AAN6UXF2-F1
#
_cell.length_a   1.000
_cell.length_b   1.000
_cell.length_c   1.000
_cell.angle_alpha   90.00
_cell.angle_beta   90.00
_cell.angle_gamma   90.00
#
_symmetry.space_group_name_H-M   'P 1'
#
loop_
_entity.id
_entity.type
_entity.pdbx_description
1 polymer ?
#
loop_
_entity_poly.entity_id
_entity_poly.type
_entity_poly.pdbx_seq_one_letter_code
_entity_poly.pdbx_strand_id
1 'polypeptide(L)'
;MANPRAPKPTKPTKGEENPPSIKVTTYRPPDNPAEALTFLAALLYFLSLAFIHLPPHLLSTPTSPLGRIIESTLHFPGGVATYTWLVNVIAIPVVAIHVGETYWMERTRLRKFGVRRGSAVWWAWVGSVFVEGGMAFWRFDRVVQGLGGKKGL
;
A
#
# COMPACT_ATOMS: atom_id res chain seq x y z
N MET A 1 -66.15 1.68 10.70
CA MET A 1 -65.40 2.89 10.27
C MET A 1 -64.91 3.57 11.54
N ALA A 2 -63.65 3.88 11.84
CA ALA A 2 -62.40 4.00 11.08
C ALA A 2 -61.19 3.65 11.98
N ASN A 3 -60.07 3.24 11.36
CA ASN A 3 -58.78 2.90 11.99
C ASN A 3 -57.95 4.18 12.26
N PRO A 4 -57.46 4.45 13.48
CA PRO A 4 -56.60 5.60 13.75
C PRO A 4 -55.22 5.40 13.11
N ARG A 5 -54.96 6.18 12.05
CA ARG A 5 -53.70 6.19 11.30
C ARG A 5 -52.49 6.27 12.24
N ALA A 6 -51.61 5.29 12.13
CA ALA A 6 -50.24 5.35 12.64
C ALA A 6 -49.56 6.66 12.18
N PRO A 7 -48.70 7.27 13.03
CA PRO A 7 -48.00 8.50 12.69
C PRO A 7 -47.13 8.29 11.44
N LYS A 8 -47.18 9.27 10.52
CA LYS A 8 -46.37 9.25 9.29
C LYS A 8 -44.87 9.31 9.64
N PRO A 9 -44.02 8.58 8.91
CA PRO A 9 -42.58 8.62 9.12
C PRO A 9 -42.05 10.04 8.88
N THR A 10 -41.41 10.61 9.88
CA THR A 10 -40.71 11.89 9.83
C THR A 10 -39.54 11.81 8.85
N LYS A 11 -39.48 12.76 7.91
CA LYS A 11 -38.34 12.89 6.99
C LYS A 11 -37.06 13.14 7.79
N PRO A 12 -35.94 12.47 7.44
CA PRO A 12 -34.65 12.75 8.07
C PRO A 12 -34.24 14.21 7.82
N THR A 13 -33.86 14.89 8.89
CA THR A 13 -33.36 16.27 8.87
C THR A 13 -32.05 16.34 8.07
N LYS A 14 -32.00 17.27 7.11
CA LYS A 14 -30.76 17.59 6.36
C LYS A 14 -29.69 18.05 7.34
N GLY A 15 -28.75 17.17 7.69
CA GLY A 15 -27.66 17.49 8.62
C GLY A 15 -26.99 16.27 9.24
N GLU A 16 -27.63 15.10 9.23
CA GLU A 16 -26.97 13.84 9.58
C GLU A 16 -26.20 13.32 8.36
N GLU A 17 -24.96 13.79 8.17
CA GLU A 17 -24.00 12.96 7.44
C GLU A 17 -23.86 11.67 8.24
N ASN A 18 -24.56 10.62 7.79
CA ASN A 18 -24.36 9.29 8.32
C ASN A 18 -22.84 9.04 8.36
N PRO A 19 -22.24 8.76 9.54
CA PRO A 19 -20.84 8.39 9.59
C PRO A 19 -20.65 7.27 8.58
N PRO A 20 -19.53 7.22 7.83
CA PRO A 20 -19.33 6.21 6.79
C PRO A 20 -19.68 4.86 7.40
N SER A 21 -20.77 4.26 6.90
CA SER A 21 -21.36 3.09 7.55
C SER A 21 -20.33 1.96 7.60
N ILE A 22 -19.38 1.99 6.68
CA ILE A 22 -18.26 1.06 6.58
C ILE A 22 -17.02 1.68 7.23
N LYS A 23 -16.54 1.04 8.31
CA LYS A 23 -15.24 1.32 8.92
C LYS A 23 -14.28 0.17 8.66
N VAL A 24 -13.07 0.48 8.23
CA VAL A 24 -11.99 -0.50 8.10
C VAL A 24 -11.18 -0.51 9.40
N THR A 25 -11.17 -1.65 10.10
CA THR A 25 -10.48 -1.81 11.38
C THR A 25 -9.36 -2.85 11.34
N THR A 26 -9.12 -3.47 10.18
CA THR A 26 -8.12 -4.52 10.00
C THR A 26 -7.25 -4.24 8.79
N TYR A 27 -6.04 -4.78 8.82
CA TYR A 27 -5.14 -4.84 7.69
C TYR A 27 -5.27 -6.20 7.01
N ARG A 28 -5.09 -6.24 5.68
CA ARG A 28 -4.88 -7.49 4.94
C ARG A 28 -3.56 -7.45 4.19
N PRO A 29 -2.69 -8.46 4.36
CA PRO A 29 -1.48 -8.59 3.55
C PRO A 29 -1.83 -9.02 2.11
N PRO A 30 -0.86 -8.95 1.18
CA PRO A 30 -0.95 -9.57 -0.14
C PRO A 30 -1.49 -11.01 -0.05
N ASP A 31 -2.57 -11.30 -0.75
CA ASP A 31 -3.29 -12.58 -0.65
C ASP A 31 -3.32 -13.38 -1.97
N ASN A 32 -2.67 -12.87 -3.02
CA ASN A 32 -2.55 -13.54 -4.30
C ASN A 32 -1.14 -13.39 -4.90
N PRO A 33 -0.74 -14.26 -5.85
CA PRO A 33 0.62 -14.27 -6.39
C PRO A 33 1.06 -12.96 -7.04
N ALA A 34 0.15 -12.24 -7.72
CA ALA A 34 0.48 -10.99 -8.38
C ALA A 34 0.81 -9.88 -7.36
N GLU A 35 0.04 -9.80 -6.28
CA GLU A 35 0.34 -8.89 -5.16
C GLU A 35 1.63 -9.27 -4.45
N ALA A 36 1.84 -10.55 -4.17
CA ALA A 36 3.06 -11.02 -3.53
C ALA A 36 4.31 -10.72 -4.37
N LEU A 37 4.26 -10.98 -5.69
CA LEU A 37 5.36 -10.69 -6.60
C LEU A 37 5.67 -9.20 -6.66
N THR A 38 4.64 -8.35 -6.77
CA THR A 38 4.81 -6.89 -6.81
C THR A 38 5.42 -6.38 -5.52
N PHE A 39 4.90 -6.84 -4.37
CA PHE A 39 5.43 -6.49 -3.05
C PHE A 39 6.90 -6.90 -2.92
N LEU A 40 7.24 -8.13 -3.29
CA LEU A 40 8.62 -8.64 -3.20
C LEU A 40 9.57 -7.91 -4.15
N ALA A 41 9.15 -7.61 -5.38
CA ALA A 41 9.97 -6.88 -6.35
C ALA A 41 10.26 -5.45 -5.87
N ALA A 42 9.25 -4.74 -5.37
CA ALA A 42 9.41 -3.38 -4.88
C ALA A 42 10.17 -3.33 -3.54
N LEU A 43 9.95 -4.31 -2.66
CA LEU A 43 10.75 -4.48 -1.45
C LEU A 43 12.22 -4.72 -1.80
N LEU A 44 12.50 -5.62 -2.76
CA LEU A 44 13.85 -5.87 -3.23
C LEU A 44 14.49 -4.60 -3.80
N TYR A 45 13.74 -3.77 -4.51
CA TYR A 45 14.22 -2.48 -4.99
C TYR A 45 14.65 -1.55 -3.85
N PHE A 46 13.80 -1.33 -2.83
CA PHE A 46 14.17 -0.49 -1.68
C PHE A 46 15.32 -1.07 -0.87
N LEU A 47 15.39 -2.40 -0.72
CA LEU A 47 16.53 -3.08 -0.10
C LEU A 47 17.81 -2.88 -0.91
N SER A 48 17.73 -2.92 -2.24
CA SER A 48 18.88 -2.68 -3.11
C SER A 48 19.39 -1.25 -2.96
N LEU A 49 18.49 -0.27 -2.92
CA LEU A 49 18.83 1.13 -2.65
C LEU A 49 19.51 1.27 -1.27
N ALA A 50 18.97 0.61 -0.25
CA ALA A 50 19.57 0.60 1.09
C ALA A 50 20.96 -0.06 1.11
N PHE A 51 21.14 -1.20 0.46
CA PHE A 51 22.43 -1.92 0.41
C PHE A 51 23.48 -1.22 -0.45
N ILE A 52 23.07 -0.32 -1.34
CA ILE A 52 23.98 0.57 -2.06
C ILE A 52 24.41 1.73 -1.14
N HIS A 53 23.45 2.46 -0.56
CA HIS A 53 23.74 3.75 0.08
C HIS A 53 24.01 3.71 1.58
N LEU A 54 23.58 2.66 2.28
CA LEU A 54 23.73 2.55 3.73
C LEU A 54 24.87 1.59 4.08
N PRO A 55 25.62 1.87 5.16
CA PRO A 55 26.60 0.93 5.69
C PRO A 55 25.95 -0.44 5.98
N PRO A 56 26.61 -1.57 5.64
CA PRO A 56 28.00 -1.68 5.19
C PRO A 56 28.20 -1.73 3.66
N HIS A 57 27.28 -1.14 2.86
CA HIS A 57 27.40 -1.06 1.40
C HIS A 57 27.46 -2.41 0.68
N LEU A 58 26.57 -3.32 1.07
CA LEU A 58 26.55 -4.72 0.63
C LEU A 58 26.41 -4.93 -0.89
N LEU A 59 25.96 -3.92 -1.65
CA LEU A 59 25.68 -4.00 -3.09
C LEU A 59 26.34 -2.90 -3.93
N SER A 60 27.42 -2.28 -3.45
CA SER A 60 28.04 -1.14 -4.15
C SER A 60 29.14 -1.50 -5.15
N THR A 61 29.77 -2.67 -5.02
CA THR A 61 30.94 -3.05 -5.83
C THR A 61 30.90 -4.53 -6.24
N PRO A 62 31.61 -4.95 -7.30
CA PRO A 62 31.72 -6.37 -7.67
C PRO A 62 32.26 -7.27 -6.55
N THR A 63 33.06 -6.72 -5.62
CA THR A 63 33.63 -7.44 -4.49
C THR A 63 32.77 -7.41 -3.23
N SER A 64 31.68 -6.62 -3.21
CA SER A 64 30.74 -6.61 -2.09
C SER A 64 29.95 -7.93 -2.01
N PRO A 65 29.43 -8.33 -0.84
CA PRO A 65 28.77 -9.63 -0.66
C PRO A 65 27.63 -9.88 -1.65
N LEU A 66 26.74 -8.91 -1.86
CA LEU A 66 25.64 -9.03 -2.82
C LEU A 66 26.10 -8.71 -4.25
N GLY A 67 27.12 -7.87 -4.40
CA GLY A 67 27.70 -7.60 -5.72
C GLY A 67 28.26 -8.87 -6.37
N ARG A 68 28.91 -9.74 -5.59
CA ARG A 68 29.37 -11.05 -6.09
C ARG A 68 28.22 -11.89 -6.63
N ILE A 69 27.06 -11.90 -5.98
CA ILE A 69 25.89 -12.67 -6.44
C ILE A 69 25.42 -12.15 -7.81
N ILE A 70 25.41 -10.83 -8.01
CA ILE A 70 25.06 -10.23 -9.31
C ILE A 70 26.05 -10.68 -10.38
N GLU A 71 27.35 -10.60 -10.11
CA GLU A 71 28.41 -10.96 -11.07
C GLU A 71 28.44 -12.46 -11.38
N SER A 72 28.42 -13.32 -10.36
CA SER A 72 28.73 -14.74 -10.49
C SER A 72 27.50 -15.63 -10.70
N THR A 73 26.30 -15.15 -10.38
CA THR A 73 25.11 -16.00 -10.34
C THR A 73 24.01 -15.44 -11.23
N LEU A 74 23.67 -14.16 -11.07
CA LEU A 74 22.59 -13.54 -11.84
C LEU A 74 23.03 -13.12 -13.25
N HIS A 75 24.34 -12.93 -13.46
CA HIS A 75 24.92 -12.51 -14.74
C HIS A 75 24.19 -11.29 -15.34
N PHE A 76 23.89 -10.30 -14.51
CA PHE A 76 23.16 -9.11 -14.93
C PHE A 76 23.94 -8.40 -16.06
N PRO A 77 23.29 -7.95 -17.14
CA PRO A 77 24.00 -7.29 -18.24
C PRO A 77 24.80 -6.07 -17.78
N GLY A 78 26.13 -6.13 -17.93
CA GLY A 78 27.06 -5.11 -17.43
C GLY A 78 27.33 -5.12 -15.92
N GLY A 79 26.95 -6.21 -15.25
CA GLY A 79 27.33 -6.51 -13.87
C GLY A 79 26.74 -5.58 -12.82
N VAL A 80 27.41 -5.50 -11.68
CA VAL A 80 27.02 -4.65 -10.54
C VAL A 80 27.02 -3.17 -10.91
N ALA A 81 27.92 -2.74 -11.80
CA ALA A 81 27.99 -1.36 -12.23
C ALA A 81 26.69 -0.91 -12.92
N THR A 82 26.21 -1.66 -13.92
CA THR A 82 24.95 -1.34 -14.59
C THR A 82 23.75 -1.49 -13.66
N TYR A 83 23.74 -2.52 -12.80
CA TYR A 83 22.66 -2.71 -11.84
C TYR A 83 22.52 -1.53 -10.87
N THR A 84 23.62 -1.11 -10.24
CA THR A 84 23.63 0.00 -9.29
C THR A 84 23.30 1.32 -9.97
N TRP A 85 23.81 1.55 -11.18
CA TRP A 85 23.41 2.69 -12.01
C TRP A 85 21.88 2.72 -12.23
N LEU A 86 21.28 1.61 -12.64
CA LEU A 86 19.85 1.53 -12.90
C LEU A 86 19.04 1.84 -11.63
N VAL A 87 19.39 1.21 -10.50
CA VAL A 87 18.72 1.46 -9.21
C VAL A 87 18.77 2.94 -8.83
N ASN A 88 19.93 3.58 -9.02
CA ASN A 88 20.14 5.00 -8.71
C ASN A 88 19.37 5.94 -9.65
N VAL A 89 19.35 5.66 -10.95
CA VAL A 89 18.64 6.47 -11.94
C VAL A 89 17.15 6.56 -11.62
N ILE A 90 16.54 5.46 -11.16
CA ILE A 90 15.11 5.41 -10.86
C ILE A 90 14.77 5.71 -9.39
N ALA A 91 15.75 5.99 -8.53
CA ALA A 91 15.56 6.23 -7.09
C ALA A 91 14.59 7.37 -6.80
N ILE A 92 14.85 8.55 -7.35
CA ILE A 92 14.02 9.72 -7.13
C ILE A 92 12.59 9.50 -7.64
N PRO A 93 12.36 9.08 -8.89
CA PRO A 93 10.99 8.89 -9.37
C PRO A 93 10.23 7.80 -8.60
N VAL A 94 10.85 6.66 -8.26
CA VAL A 94 10.19 5.60 -7.49
C VAL A 94 9.81 6.10 -6.10
N VAL A 95 10.74 6.70 -5.35
CA VAL A 95 10.45 7.23 -4.02
C VAL A 95 9.36 8.29 -4.08
N ALA A 96 9.41 9.21 -5.04
CA ALA A 96 8.41 10.26 -5.19
C ALA A 96 7.00 9.70 -5.46
N ILE A 97 6.88 8.70 -6.34
CA ILE A 97 5.61 8.04 -6.64
C ILE A 97 5.06 7.36 -5.38
N HIS A 98 5.87 6.57 -4.68
CA HIS A 98 5.42 5.81 -3.52
C HIS A 98 5.04 6.73 -2.34
N VAL A 99 5.78 7.82 -2.12
CA VAL A 99 5.37 8.86 -1.16
C VAL A 99 4.04 9.50 -1.59
N GLY A 100 3.88 9.83 -2.88
CA GLY A 100 2.62 10.35 -3.42
C GLY A 100 1.45 9.39 -3.20
N GLU A 101 1.66 8.09 -3.43
CA GLU A 101 0.68 7.03 -3.22
C GLU A 101 0.30 6.88 -1.74
N THR A 102 1.27 6.92 -0.82
CA THR A 102 0.96 6.89 0.63
C THR A 102 0.10 8.07 1.05
N TYR A 103 0.43 9.27 0.57
CA TYR A 103 -0.37 10.47 0.81
C TYR A 103 -1.78 10.33 0.23
N TRP A 104 -1.89 9.80 -0.97
CA TRP A 104 -3.18 9.59 -1.65
C TRP A 104 -4.05 8.55 -0.95
N MET A 105 -3.48 7.42 -0.51
CA MET A 105 -4.13 6.37 0.26
C MET A 105 -4.69 6.93 1.58
N GLU A 106 -3.89 7.73 2.29
CA GLU A 106 -4.32 8.39 3.52
C GLU A 106 -5.54 9.30 3.27
N ARG A 107 -5.43 10.19 2.28
CA ARG A 107 -6.45 11.21 2.01
C ARG A 107 -7.76 10.65 1.48
N THR A 108 -7.69 9.66 0.61
CA THR A 108 -8.85 9.16 -0.16
C THR A 108 -9.52 7.94 0.47
N ARG A 109 -8.77 7.13 1.23
CA ARG A 109 -9.24 5.83 1.73
C ARG A 109 -9.16 5.73 3.23
N LEU A 110 -7.97 5.76 3.83
CA LEU A 110 -7.82 5.51 5.27
C LEU A 110 -8.68 6.47 6.11
N ARG A 111 -8.56 7.77 5.85
CA ARG A 111 -9.39 8.78 6.52
C ARG A 111 -10.88 8.63 6.21
N LYS A 112 -11.22 8.33 4.95
CA LYS A 112 -12.61 8.21 4.48
C LYS A 112 -13.34 7.02 5.11
N PHE A 113 -12.63 5.91 5.36
CA PHE A 113 -13.19 4.69 5.93
C PHE A 113 -12.82 4.50 7.41
N GLY A 114 -12.53 5.61 8.10
CA GLY A 114 -12.42 5.66 9.56
C GLY A 114 -11.20 4.95 10.15
N VAL A 115 -10.16 4.69 9.37
CA VAL A 115 -8.88 4.18 9.87
C VAL A 115 -8.21 5.30 10.66
N ARG A 116 -8.04 5.11 11.97
CA ARG A 116 -7.43 6.12 12.84
C ARG A 116 -5.97 6.34 12.46
N ARG A 117 -5.62 7.56 12.05
CA ARG A 117 -4.24 7.95 11.73
C ARG A 117 -3.28 7.60 12.88
N GLY A 118 -2.12 7.03 12.54
CA GLY A 118 -1.11 6.59 13.52
C GLY A 118 -1.44 5.31 14.29
N SER A 119 -2.61 4.69 14.07
CA SER A 119 -2.88 3.34 14.61
C SER A 119 -1.99 2.28 13.94
N ALA A 120 -1.86 1.11 14.56
CA ALA A 120 -1.14 -0.02 13.98
C ALA A 120 -1.70 -0.42 12.60
N VAL A 121 -3.03 -0.42 12.45
CA VAL A 121 -3.71 -0.70 11.18
C VAL A 121 -3.38 0.36 10.12
N TRP A 122 -3.34 1.62 10.53
CA TRP A 122 -2.92 2.72 9.66
C TRP A 122 -1.49 2.53 9.16
N TRP A 123 -0.55 2.25 10.06
CA TRP A 123 0.84 2.00 9.70
C TRP A 123 1.01 0.77 8.81
N ALA A 124 0.24 -0.29 9.02
CA ALA A 124 0.27 -1.46 8.16
C ALA A 124 -0.18 -1.13 6.73
N TRP A 125 -1.25 -0.35 6.56
CA TRP A 125 -1.70 0.10 5.24
C TRP A 125 -0.73 1.09 4.58
N VAL A 126 -0.21 2.06 5.34
CA VAL A 126 0.77 3.04 4.84
C VAL A 126 2.08 2.38 4.45
N GLY A 127 2.60 1.49 5.29
CA GLY A 127 3.82 0.74 4.98
C GLY A 127 3.64 -0.17 3.76
N SER A 128 2.48 -0.83 3.66
CA SER A 128 2.16 -1.66 2.50
C SER A 128 2.11 -0.84 1.21
N VAL A 129 1.35 0.26 1.16
CA VAL A 129 1.28 1.10 -0.04
C VAL A 129 2.62 1.77 -0.35
N PHE A 130 3.45 2.09 0.65
CA PHE A 130 4.81 2.58 0.41
C PHE A 130 5.69 1.52 -0.27
N VAL A 131 5.49 0.23 0.00
CA VAL A 131 6.29 -0.82 -0.62
C VAL A 131 5.74 -1.20 -1.99
N GLU A 132 4.47 -1.58 -2.11
CA GLU A 132 3.93 -2.16 -3.35
C GLU A 132 3.08 -1.18 -4.20
N GLY A 133 2.88 0.05 -3.74
CA GLY A 133 2.14 1.08 -4.45
C GLY A 133 0.69 0.73 -4.74
N GLY A 134 0.29 0.93 -5.99
CA GLY A 134 -1.06 0.70 -6.55
C GLY A 134 -1.80 -0.56 -6.08
N MET A 135 -1.10 -1.69 -5.89
CA MET A 135 -1.75 -2.96 -5.51
C MET A 135 -2.44 -2.89 -4.15
N ALA A 136 -1.89 -2.11 -3.20
CA ALA A 136 -2.51 -1.93 -1.89
C ALA A 136 -3.84 -1.18 -1.99
N PHE A 137 -4.01 -0.28 -2.97
CA PHE A 137 -5.28 0.42 -3.20
C PHE A 137 -6.38 -0.55 -3.63
N TRP A 138 -6.08 -1.43 -4.59
CA TRP A 138 -7.04 -2.44 -5.04
C TRP A 138 -7.41 -3.38 -3.90
N ARG A 139 -6.43 -3.82 -3.10
CA ARG A 139 -6.70 -4.65 -1.92
C ARG A 139 -7.56 -3.94 -0.89
N PHE A 140 -7.29 -2.66 -0.62
CA PHE A 140 -8.12 -1.85 0.28
C PHE A 140 -9.56 -1.74 -0.23
N ASP A 141 -9.73 -1.45 -1.53
CA ASP A 141 -11.05 -1.32 -2.15
C ASP A 141 -11.83 -2.63 -2.11
N ARG A 142 -11.17 -3.79 -2.28
CA ARG A 142 -11.79 -5.12 -2.06
C ARG A 142 -12.25 -5.33 -0.62
N VAL A 143 -11.47 -4.89 0.37
CA VAL A 143 -11.85 -4.96 1.80
C VAL A 143 -13.12 -4.14 2.04
N VAL A 144 -13.16 -2.90 1.52
CA VAL A 144 -14.34 -2.03 1.63
C VAL A 144 -15.57 -2.66 0.98
N GLN A 145 -15.43 -3.19 -0.24
CA GLN A 145 -16.52 -3.87 -0.95
C GLN A 145 -17.04 -5.08 -0.16
N GLY A 146 -16.13 -5.90 0.38
CA GLY A 146 -16.50 -7.05 1.23
C GLY A 146 -17.23 -6.64 2.52
N LEU A 147 -16.91 -5.48 3.10
CA LEU A 147 -17.64 -4.95 4.25
C LEU A 147 -19.00 -4.35 3.87
N GLY A 148 -19.11 -3.73 2.70
CA GLY A 148 -20.37 -3.18 2.17
C GLY A 148 -21.38 -4.27 1.81
N GLY A 149 -20.93 -5.36 1.18
CA GLY A 149 -21.79 -6.50 0.85
C GLY A 149 -22.36 -7.21 2.08
N LYS A 150 -21.61 -7.25 3.20
CA LYS A 150 -22.07 -7.82 4.47
C LYS A 150 -23.16 -7.01 5.18
N LYS A 151 -23.38 -5.75 4.79
CA LYS A 151 -24.41 -4.87 5.37
C LYS A 151 -25.74 -4.90 4.60
N GLY A 152 -25.79 -5.57 3.45
CA GLY A 152 -26.96 -5.67 2.58
C GLY A 152 -27.68 -7.04 2.61
N LEU A 153 -27.35 -7.90 3.58
CA LEU A 153 -27.98 -9.20 3.84
C LEU A 153 -28.65 -9.19 5.22
#